data_AF-A0A2T1DG42-F1
#
_entry.id   AF-A0A2T1DG42-F1
#
_cell.length_a   1.000
_cell.length_b   1.000
_cell.length_c   1.000
_cell.angle_alpha   90.00
_cell.angle_beta   90.00
_cell.angle_gamma   90.00
#
_symmetry.space_group_name_H-M   'P 1'
#
loop_
_entity.id
_entity.type
_entity.pdbx_description
1 polymer ?
#
loop_
_entity_poly.entity_id
_entity_poly.type
_entity_poly.pdbx_seq_one_letter_code
_entity_poly.pdbx_strand_id
1 'polypeptide(L)' 'MPQASVKLSFGDYLTYDDGSNYRYEFIDGELIQMTPATHRHRRISRYLEEMLRQEITKGLRSLGT' A
#
# COMPACT_ATOMS: atom_id res chain seq x y z
N MET A 1 8.86 16.00 8.65
CA MET A 1 7.94 15.81 9.78
C MET A 1 8.32 14.51 10.44
N PRO A 2 8.64 14.46 11.74
CA PRO A 2 8.93 13.20 12.41
C PRO A 2 7.66 12.36 12.44
N GLN A 3 7.75 11.15 11.90
CA GLN A 3 6.67 10.17 11.93
C GLN A 3 6.67 9.51 13.31
N ALA A 4 5.51 9.35 13.94
CA ALA A 4 5.42 8.56 15.17
C ALA A 4 5.84 7.12 14.84
N SER A 5 6.84 6.58 15.55
CA SER A 5 7.26 5.19 15.42
C SER A 5 7.13 4.44 16.75
N VAL A 6 6.56 3.24 16.68
CA VAL A 6 6.40 2.32 17.81
C VAL A 6 7.11 1.03 17.45
N LYS A 7 7.96 0.52 18.36
CA LYS A 7 8.60 -0.79 18.17
C LYS A 7 7.59 -1.90 18.39
N LEU A 8 7.46 -2.78 17.41
CA LEU A 8 6.49 -3.89 17.42
C LEU A 8 7.14 -5.16 16.86
N SER A 9 6.65 -6.33 17.26
CA SER A 9 6.98 -7.57 16.55
C SER A 9 6.20 -7.64 15.23
N PHE A 10 6.67 -8.45 14.28
CA PHE A 10 5.93 -8.66 13.03
C PHE A 10 4.53 -9.27 13.28
N GLY A 11 4.40 -10.12 14.31
CA GLY A 11 3.10 -10.68 14.69
C GLY A 11 2.14 -9.61 15.17
N ASP A 12 2.61 -8.70 16.02
CA ASP A 12 1.80 -7.58 16.51
C ASP A 12 1.39 -6.64 15.37
N TYR A 13 2.28 -6.40 14.39
CA TYR A 13 1.97 -5.61 13.20
C TYR A 13 0.80 -6.19 12.39
N LEU A 14 0.78 -7.50 12.15
CA LEU A 14 -0.25 -8.14 11.34
C LEU A 14 -1.66 -8.00 11.93
N THR A 15 -1.76 -7.83 13.24
CA THR A 15 -3.02 -7.64 13.96
C THR A 15 -3.19 -6.23 14.52
N TYR A 16 -2.32 -5.29 14.16
CA TYR A 16 -2.37 -3.92 14.68
C TYR A 16 -3.59 -3.19 14.15
N ASP A 17 -4.40 -2.67 15.06
CA ASP A 17 -5.55 -1.80 14.80
C ASP A 17 -5.64 -0.78 15.95
N ASP A 18 -5.48 0.50 15.64
CA ASP A 18 -5.62 1.60 16.60
C ASP A 18 -7.01 2.25 16.56
N GLY A 19 -7.96 1.64 15.84
CA GLY A 19 -9.30 2.15 15.62
C GLY A 19 -9.36 3.33 14.65
N SER A 20 -8.23 3.75 14.09
CA SER A 20 -8.17 4.82 13.09
C SER A 20 -8.26 4.26 11.66
N ASN A 21 -8.52 5.15 10.70
CA ASN A 21 -8.44 4.82 9.27
C ASN A 21 -7.03 5.01 8.70
N TYR A 22 -6.00 5.19 9.54
CA TYR A 22 -4.63 5.30 9.07
C TYR A 22 -4.09 3.93 8.66
N ARG A 23 -3.20 3.94 7.67
CA ARG A 23 -2.43 2.77 7.25
C ARG A 23 -1.04 2.91 7.84
N TYR A 24 -0.42 1.77 8.14
CA TYR A 24 0.91 1.71 8.73
C TYR A 24 1.78 0.70 7.98
N GLU A 25 3.06 1.01 7.85
CA GLU A 25 4.11 0.18 7.28
C GLU A 25 4.99 -0.38 8.40
N PHE A 26 5.40 -1.64 8.27
CA PHE A 26 6.37 -2.24 9.17
C PHE A 26 7.76 -2.22 8.53
N ILE A 27 8.62 -1.36 9.04
CA ILE A 27 9.96 -1.11 8.51
C ILE A 27 10.95 -1.33 9.65
N ASP A 28 11.84 -2.32 9.51
CA ASP A 28 12.92 -2.61 10.44
C ASP A 28 12.50 -2.76 11.92
N GLY A 29 11.33 -3.36 12.18
CA GLY A 29 10.82 -3.54 13.55
C GLY A 29 9.99 -2.37 14.07
N GLU A 30 9.78 -1.34 13.25
CA GLU A 30 9.01 -0.15 13.61
C GLU A 30 7.73 -0.05 12.79
N LEU A 31 6.66 0.36 13.47
CA LEU A 31 5.40 0.72 12.85
C LEU A 31 5.43 2.20 12.47
N ILE A 32 5.36 2.47 11.18
CA ILE A 32 5.47 3.81 10.60
C ILE A 32 4.15 4.15 9.91
N GLN A 33 3.50 5.24 10.31
CA GLN A 33 2.25 5.66 9.66
C GLN A 33 2.49 5.99 8.18
N MET A 34 1.60 5.60 7.28
CA MET A 34 1.66 6.04 5.89
C MET A 34 1.13 7.46 5.77
N THR A 35 1.76 8.28 4.92
CA THR A 35 1.18 9.58 4.55
C THR A 35 -0.12 9.35 3.77
N PRO A 36 -1.26 9.95 4.17
CA PRO A 36 -2.51 9.80 3.43
C PRO A 36 -2.38 10.25 1.97
N ALA A 37 -2.90 9.44 1.04
CA ALA A 37 -2.91 9.79 -0.37
C ALA A 37 -3.79 11.03 -0.63
N THR A 38 -3.22 12.03 -1.30
CA THR A 38 -4.01 13.15 -1.83
C THR A 38 -4.90 12.71 -2.99
N HIS A 39 -5.91 13.51 -3.34
CA HIS A 39 -6.73 13.26 -4.54
C HIS A 39 -5.91 13.11 -5.82
N ARG A 40 -4.85 13.91 -5.98
CA ARG A 40 -3.93 13.82 -7.12
C ARG A 40 -3.16 12.52 -7.11
N HIS A 41 -2.61 12.12 -5.97
CA HIS A 41 -1.92 10.84 -5.82
C HIS A 41 -2.85 9.68 -6.22
N ARG A 42 -4.08 9.65 -5.69
CA ARG A 42 -5.05 8.61 -6.01
C ARG A 42 -5.38 8.53 -7.51
N ARG A 43 -5.51 9.66 -8.20
CA ARG A 43 -5.76 9.69 -9.65
C ARG A 43 -4.60 9.11 -10.45
N ILE A 44 -3.37 9.46 -10.09
CA ILE A 44 -2.16 8.94 -10.75
C ILE A 44 -2.04 7.43 -10.51
N SER A 45 -2.16 6.98 -9.27
CA SER A 45 -2.06 5.56 -8.93
C SER A 45 -3.09 4.71 -9.69
N ARG A 46 -4.35 5.18 -9.77
CA ARG A 46 -5.40 4.50 -10.55
C ARG A 46 -5.08 4.42 -12.04
N TYR A 47 -4.62 5.52 -12.63
CA TYR A 47 -4.26 5.53 -14.06
C TYR A 47 -3.15 4.51 -14.36
N LEU A 48 -2.13 4.46 -13.51
CA LEU A 48 -1.04 3.48 -13.65
C LEU A 48 -1.55 2.04 -13.44
N GLU A 49 -2.41 1.80 -12.45
CA GLU A 49 -3.04 0.49 -12.23
C GLU A 49 -3.83 0.04 -13.47
N GLU A 50 -4.65 0.93 -14.04
CA GLU A 50 -5.46 0.65 -15.23
C GLU A 50 -4.57 0.29 -16.43
N MET A 51 -3.48 1.03 -16.66
CA MET A 51 -2.51 0.72 -17.72
C MET A 51 -1.83 -0.63 -17.52
N LEU A 52 -1.32 -0.91 -16.32
CA LEU A 52 -0.65 -2.17 -16.00
C LEU A 52 -1.61 -3.35 -16.16
N ARG A 53 -2.86 -3.21 -15.69
CA ARG A 53 -3.89 -4.25 -15.82
C ARG A 53 -4.23 -4.56 -17.27
N GLN A 54 -4.27 -3.54 -18.14
CA GLN A 54 -4.48 -3.74 -19.58
C GLN A 54 -3.34 -4.56 -20.20
N GLU A 55 -2.08 -4.24 -19.89
CA GLU A 55 -0.93 -4.96 -20.44
C GLU A 55 -0.84 -6.40 -19.92
N ILE A 56 -1.10 -6.63 -18.62
CA ILE A 56 -1.21 -7.98 -18.06
C ILE A 56 -2.29 -8.78 -18.78
N THR A 57 -3.46 -8.17 -19.01
CA THR A 57 -4.57 -8.84 -19.70
C THR A 57 -4.23 -9.18 -21.15
N LYS A 58 -3.55 -8.28 -21.88
CA LYS A 58 -3.06 -8.54 -23.24
C LYS A 58 -2.08 -9.70 -23.26
N GLY A 59 -1.12 -9.71 -22.34
CA GLY A 59 -0.15 -10.79 -22.18
C GLY A 59 -0.84 -12.15 -21.94
N LEU A 60 -1.80 -12.20 -21.01
CA LEU A 60 -2.56 -13.42 -20.73
C LEU A 60 -3.36 -13.91 -21.95
N ARG A 61 -3.99 -13.00 -22.71
CA ARG A 61 -4.71 -13.35 -23.95
C ARG A 61 -3.78 -13.90 -25.03
N SER A 62 -2.54 -13.36 -25.13
CA SER A 62 -1.55 -13.85 -26.09
C SER A 62 -0.98 -15.22 -25.75
N LEU A 63 -1.14 -15.68 -24.51
CA LEU A 63 -0.67 -16.99 -24.03
C LEU A 63 -1.70 -18.12 -24.23
N GLY A 64 -2.89 -17.84 -24.77
CA GLY A 64 -3.88 -18.85 -25.12
C GLY A 64 -4.54 -19.52 -23.91
N THR A 65 -5.58 -18.87 -23.37
CA THR A 65 -6.68 -19.53 -22.66
C THR A 65 -8.00 -18.98 -23.17
#